data_AF-A0A2G2Z6V0-F1
#
_entry.id   AF-A0A2G2Z6V0-F1
#
_cell.length_a   1.000
_cell.length_b   1.000
_cell.length_c   1.000
_cell.angle_alpha   90.00
_cell.angle_beta   90.00
_cell.angle_gamma   90.00
#
_symmetry.space_group_name_H-M   'P 1'
#
loop_
_entity.id
_entity.type
_entity.pdbx_description
1 polymer ?
#
loop_
_entity_poly.entity_id
_entity_poly.type
_entity_poly.pdbx_seq_one_letter_code
_entity_poly.pdbx_strand_id
1 'polypeptide(L)'
;MKVIELSYDHLPCHLKPCLLYLARFPKDTTMETDLLKKYWHAEGLVEQTEMMSVEEVMEVYLDNLISSSLVILFNERGNHPTCQLHDLVHYFCFTKARKEKFFEWISSNLMPHIVNIVYDTENLELNNFVLFSSKKKYLYSLLITGDDTKLENLRVLEQLLLSYSKDTEDIFKRFPNLQVLKFSLKESWDYSTQKYWFPKLDFLSELEFLNAGFESSNTYDSGPSVATNCSWDFHFPSNLKKIVLRDFPMTSNLLSTIAKLPNLEELILMRTIIQRGEWNMGEEDTFENLKYLGLCEVTLAKWKVGEESFPMLEKLRLWGCRMLEEIPPSFGDICSLKIIQLAESPQLDDSALKIKQYVEDMMGGDDLKVEIY
;
A
#
# COMPACT_ATOMS: atom_id res chain seq x y z
N MET A 1 -41.02 -10.93 3.86
CA MET A 1 -40.60 -9.83 2.97
C MET A 1 -41.54 -8.62 3.05
N LYS A 2 -42.82 -8.71 2.64
CA LYS A 2 -43.79 -7.57 2.70
C LYS A 2 -43.79 -6.75 4.00
N VAL A 3 -43.65 -7.38 5.17
CA VAL A 3 -43.58 -6.69 6.48
C VAL A 3 -42.34 -5.79 6.59
N ILE A 4 -41.18 -6.27 6.14
CA ILE A 4 -39.91 -5.51 6.17
C ILE A 4 -39.94 -4.39 5.14
N GLU A 5 -40.54 -4.65 3.98
CA GLU A 5 -40.76 -3.65 2.93
C GLU A 5 -41.63 -2.50 3.45
N LEU A 6 -42.72 -2.82 4.16
CA LEU A 6 -43.53 -1.81 4.87
C LEU A 6 -42.71 -1.05 5.92
N SER A 7 -41.96 -1.72 6.80
CA SER A 7 -41.12 -1.03 7.81
C SER A 7 -40.09 -0.08 7.17
N TYR A 8 -39.46 -0.50 6.06
CA TYR A 8 -38.56 0.34 5.28
C TYR A 8 -39.28 1.52 4.62
N ASP A 9 -40.48 1.31 4.08
CA ASP A 9 -41.20 2.36 3.36
C ASP A 9 -41.69 3.47 4.31
N HIS A 10 -42.04 3.13 5.55
CA HIS A 10 -42.36 4.08 6.64
C HIS A 10 -41.14 4.81 7.24
N LEU A 11 -39.92 4.34 6.97
CA LEU A 11 -38.71 4.98 7.46
C LEU A 11 -38.54 6.39 6.81
N PRO A 12 -38.08 7.42 7.55
CA PRO A 12 -37.73 8.72 6.97
C PRO A 12 -36.77 8.61 5.78
N CYS A 13 -36.97 9.45 4.77
CA CYS A 13 -36.21 9.40 3.51
C CYS A 13 -34.68 9.54 3.70
N HIS A 14 -34.24 10.29 4.70
CA HIS A 14 -32.82 10.49 5.04
C HIS A 14 -32.19 9.28 5.75
N LEU A 15 -32.96 8.41 6.41
CA LEU A 15 -32.46 7.19 7.06
C LEU A 15 -32.39 6.00 6.10
N LYS A 16 -33.16 6.01 5.01
CA LYS A 16 -33.14 4.94 3.99
C LYS A 16 -31.73 4.71 3.42
N PRO A 17 -30.95 5.75 3.04
CA PRO A 17 -29.55 5.61 2.66
C PRO A 17 -28.68 4.92 3.72
N CYS A 18 -28.76 5.34 4.98
CA CYS A 18 -27.99 4.78 6.10
C CYS A 18 -28.35 3.31 6.39
N LEU A 19 -29.62 2.94 6.25
CA LEU A 19 -30.08 1.55 6.39
C LEU A 19 -29.63 0.67 5.21
N LEU A 20 -29.68 1.17 3.98
CA LEU A 20 -29.15 0.45 2.82
C LEU A 20 -27.62 0.29 2.92
N TYR A 21 -26.92 1.29 3.46
CA TYR A 21 -25.47 1.24 3.71
C TYR A 21 -25.08 0.07 4.63
N LEU A 22 -25.86 -0.21 5.68
CA LEU A 22 -25.59 -1.34 6.58
C LEU A 22 -25.62 -2.71 5.86
N ALA A 23 -26.31 -2.85 4.74
CA ALA A 23 -26.32 -4.09 3.94
C ALA A 23 -25.08 -4.25 3.04
N ARG A 24 -24.13 -3.31 3.09
CA ARG A 24 -22.78 -3.43 2.51
C ARG A 24 -21.95 -4.53 3.19
N PHE A 25 -22.12 -4.69 4.50
CA PHE A 25 -21.37 -5.66 5.30
C PHE A 25 -21.96 -7.07 5.14
N PRO A 26 -21.19 -8.14 5.40
CA PRO A 26 -21.72 -9.50 5.30
C PRO A 26 -22.89 -9.74 6.26
N LYS A 27 -23.72 -10.72 5.91
CA LYS A 27 -24.74 -11.24 6.82
C LYS A 27 -24.06 -11.73 8.11
N ASP A 28 -24.71 -11.54 9.25
CA ASP A 28 -24.25 -11.96 10.58
C ASP A 28 -23.00 -11.24 11.12
N THR A 29 -22.56 -10.15 10.48
CA THR A 29 -21.46 -9.30 10.97
C THR A 29 -21.96 -8.23 11.94
N THR A 30 -21.31 -8.11 13.09
CA THR A 30 -21.47 -6.97 14.02
C THR A 30 -20.57 -5.81 13.59
N MET A 31 -21.10 -4.59 13.69
CA MET A 31 -20.45 -3.35 13.27
C MET A 31 -20.36 -2.39 14.45
N GLU A 32 -19.16 -1.94 14.81
CA GLU A 32 -18.98 -0.92 15.85
C GLU A 32 -19.70 0.37 15.46
N THR A 33 -20.51 0.92 16.37
CA THR A 33 -21.37 2.07 16.05
C THR A 33 -20.55 3.31 15.70
N ASP A 34 -19.37 3.48 16.29
CA ASP A 34 -18.55 4.67 16.08
C ASP A 34 -17.80 4.60 14.74
N LEU A 35 -17.42 3.39 14.28
CA LEU A 35 -16.97 3.16 12.91
C LEU A 35 -18.09 3.39 11.89
N LEU A 36 -19.31 2.93 12.17
CA LEU A 36 -20.47 3.16 11.30
C LEU A 36 -20.75 4.65 11.07
N LYS A 37 -20.70 5.46 12.12
CA LYS A 37 -20.84 6.93 12.05
C LYS A 37 -19.75 7.53 11.15
N LYS A 38 -18.46 7.19 11.38
CA LYS A 38 -17.33 7.62 10.52
C LYS A 38 -17.61 7.31 9.04
N TYR A 39 -18.12 6.12 8.72
CA TYR A 39 -18.47 5.74 7.34
C TYR A 39 -19.62 6.56 6.75
N TRP A 40 -20.72 6.76 7.48
CA TRP A 40 -21.84 7.57 7.00
C TRP A 40 -21.44 9.02 6.71
N HIS A 41 -20.58 9.61 7.54
CA HIS A 41 -20.02 10.93 7.27
C HIS A 41 -19.12 10.95 6.02
N ALA A 42 -18.20 9.99 5.89
CA ALA A 42 -17.27 9.92 4.76
C ALA A 42 -17.97 9.73 3.40
N GLU A 43 -19.05 8.93 3.37
CA GLU A 43 -19.87 8.68 2.18
C GLU A 43 -20.85 9.84 1.89
N GLY A 44 -20.93 10.86 2.76
CA GLY A 44 -21.85 12.00 2.62
C GLY A 44 -23.33 11.62 2.79
N LEU A 45 -23.61 10.57 3.56
CA LEU A 45 -24.98 10.12 3.87
C LEU A 45 -25.63 10.95 4.97
N VAL A 46 -24.81 11.68 5.75
CA VAL A 46 -25.24 12.60 6.79
C VAL A 46 -24.59 13.96 6.57
N GLU A 47 -25.42 15.00 6.48
CA GLU A 47 -25.01 16.40 6.33
C GLU A 47 -25.35 17.18 7.61
N GLN A 48 -24.63 18.28 7.86
CA GLN A 48 -24.93 19.17 8.97
C GLN A 48 -26.31 19.82 8.79
N THR A 49 -27.10 19.92 9.86
CA THR A 49 -28.35 20.69 9.88
C THR A 49 -28.16 21.98 10.68
N GLU A 50 -29.00 23.00 10.43
CA GLU A 50 -28.85 24.34 11.04
C GLU A 50 -28.87 24.35 12.58
N MET A 51 -29.33 23.27 13.23
CA MET A 51 -29.49 23.18 14.69
C MET A 51 -28.62 22.12 15.37
N MET A 52 -27.87 21.29 14.64
CA MET A 52 -27.14 20.13 15.19
C MET A 52 -25.79 19.91 14.50
N SER A 53 -24.79 19.43 15.24
CA SER A 53 -23.52 18.96 14.69
C SER A 53 -23.73 17.68 13.87
N VAL A 54 -22.77 17.34 13.01
CA VAL A 54 -22.86 16.11 12.19
C VAL A 54 -22.88 14.87 13.10
N GLU A 55 -22.09 14.89 14.16
CA GLU A 55 -22.04 13.84 15.20
C GLU A 55 -23.39 13.65 15.88
N GLU A 56 -24.03 14.74 16.31
CA GLU A 56 -25.36 14.70 16.94
C GLU A 56 -26.44 14.16 15.97
N VAL A 57 -26.38 14.54 14.68
CA VAL A 57 -27.29 14.00 13.65
C VAL A 57 -27.05 12.50 13.44
N MET A 58 -25.79 12.05 13.44
CA MET A 58 -25.45 10.62 13.29
C MET A 58 -25.94 9.75 14.46
N GLU A 59 -25.89 10.26 15.70
CA GLU A 59 -26.50 9.57 16.86
C GLU A 59 -28.01 9.42 16.68
N VAL A 60 -28.71 10.51 16.36
CA VAL A 60 -30.17 10.49 16.13
C VAL A 60 -30.54 9.56 14.96
N TYR A 61 -29.70 9.46 13.93
CA TYR A 61 -29.94 8.53 12.82
C TYR A 61 -29.82 7.08 13.26
N LEU A 62 -28.81 6.74 14.07
CA LEU A 62 -28.61 5.41 14.62
C LEU A 62 -29.74 5.02 15.58
N ASP A 63 -30.10 5.89 16.52
CA ASP A 63 -31.19 5.69 17.48
C ASP A 63 -32.54 5.44 16.79
N ASN A 64 -32.83 6.19 15.73
CA ASN A 64 -34.05 5.99 14.94
C ASN A 64 -34.04 4.65 14.17
N LEU A 65 -32.88 4.22 13.65
CA LEU A 65 -32.74 2.92 12.99
C LEU A 65 -32.88 1.75 13.98
N ILE A 66 -32.36 1.87 15.19
CA ILE A 66 -32.56 0.90 16.28
C ILE A 66 -34.03 0.89 16.71
N SER A 67 -34.64 2.06 16.91
CA SER A 67 -36.06 2.21 17.27
C SER A 67 -37.00 1.64 16.20
N SER A 68 -36.61 1.63 14.92
CA SER A 68 -37.37 1.00 13.84
C SER A 68 -37.38 -0.55 13.89
N SER A 69 -36.62 -1.16 14.80
CA SER A 69 -36.41 -2.61 14.93
C SER A 69 -35.80 -3.28 13.68
N LEU A 70 -35.19 -2.49 12.79
CA LEU A 70 -34.48 -2.97 11.60
C LEU A 70 -32.99 -3.24 11.88
N VAL A 71 -32.44 -2.60 12.92
CA VAL A 71 -31.07 -2.75 13.42
C VAL A 71 -31.12 -3.26 14.86
N ILE A 72 -30.30 -4.26 15.17
CA ILE A 72 -30.09 -4.80 16.52
C ILE A 72 -28.87 -4.10 17.12
N LEU A 73 -28.93 -3.70 18.39
CA LEU A 73 -27.81 -3.12 19.15
C LEU A 73 -27.34 -4.11 20.22
N PHE A 74 -26.02 -4.31 20.33
CA PHE A 74 -25.36 -5.10 21.35
C PHE A 74 -24.46 -4.19 22.21
N ASN A 75 -24.82 -4.07 23.50
CA ASN A 75 -24.08 -3.30 24.49
C ASN A 75 -23.51 -4.25 25.56
N GLU A 76 -22.34 -4.83 25.29
CA GLU A 76 -21.63 -5.63 26.28
C GLU A 76 -20.90 -4.73 27.30
N ARG A 77 -20.93 -5.12 28.58
CA ARG A 77 -20.48 -4.27 29.69
C ARG A 77 -18.94 -4.16 29.73
N GLY A 78 -18.40 -3.20 29.00
CA GLY A 78 -16.97 -2.90 28.91
C GLY A 78 -16.42 -2.83 27.48
N ASN A 79 -17.23 -3.18 26.47
CA ASN A 79 -16.89 -3.08 25.05
C ASN A 79 -17.56 -1.86 24.41
N HIS A 80 -17.05 -1.45 23.24
CA HIS A 80 -17.71 -0.47 22.39
C HIS A 80 -19.08 -1.01 21.91
N PRO A 81 -20.12 -0.16 21.82
CA PRO A 81 -21.42 -0.57 21.30
C PRO A 81 -21.30 -1.05 19.84
N THR A 82 -21.93 -2.18 19.53
CA THR A 82 -21.97 -2.74 18.17
C THR A 82 -23.41 -2.94 17.70
N CYS A 83 -23.62 -2.93 16.39
CA CYS A 83 -24.93 -3.08 15.78
C CYS A 83 -24.91 -4.09 14.62
N GLN A 84 -26.07 -4.67 14.30
CA GLN A 84 -26.20 -5.72 13.28
C GLN A 84 -27.56 -5.60 12.56
N LEU A 85 -27.60 -5.86 11.26
CA LEU A 85 -28.86 -6.09 10.56
C LEU A 85 -29.35 -7.53 10.78
N HIS A 86 -30.63 -7.67 11.14
CA HIS A 86 -31.27 -8.98 11.16
C HIS A 86 -31.30 -9.56 9.73
N ASP A 87 -30.95 -10.85 9.58
CA ASP A 87 -30.90 -11.67 8.35
C ASP A 87 -31.88 -11.27 7.24
N LEU A 88 -33.17 -11.17 7.58
CA LEU A 88 -34.24 -10.92 6.61
C LEU A 88 -34.29 -9.44 6.19
N VAL A 89 -33.85 -8.54 7.07
CA VAL A 89 -33.68 -7.10 6.79
C VAL A 89 -32.43 -6.90 5.94
N HIS A 90 -31.33 -7.58 6.27
CA HIS A 90 -30.11 -7.61 5.47
C HIS A 90 -30.39 -8.04 4.02
N TYR A 91 -31.03 -9.20 3.83
CA TYR A 91 -31.40 -9.70 2.50
C TYR A 91 -32.28 -8.71 1.72
N PHE A 92 -33.25 -8.08 2.40
CA PHE A 92 -34.12 -7.08 1.78
C PHE A 92 -33.36 -5.83 1.36
N CYS A 93 -32.57 -5.24 2.26
CA CYS A 93 -31.78 -4.04 2.01
C CYS A 93 -30.72 -4.28 0.91
N PHE A 94 -30.02 -5.42 0.95
CA PHE A 94 -29.10 -5.86 -0.11
C PHE A 94 -29.79 -5.94 -1.47
N THR A 95 -30.97 -6.57 -1.52
CA THR A 95 -31.76 -6.70 -2.75
C THR A 95 -32.26 -5.35 -3.27
N LYS A 96 -32.63 -4.42 -2.37
CA LYS A 96 -33.15 -3.09 -2.70
C LYS A 96 -32.03 -2.17 -3.20
N ALA A 97 -30.91 -2.08 -2.46
CA ALA A 97 -29.73 -1.32 -2.86
C ALA A 97 -29.20 -1.74 -4.24
N ARG A 98 -29.17 -3.05 -4.54
CA ARG A 98 -28.80 -3.57 -5.86
C ARG A 98 -29.75 -3.15 -6.98
N LYS A 99 -31.06 -3.14 -6.74
CA LYS A 99 -32.07 -2.71 -7.74
C LYS A 99 -32.00 -1.21 -8.00
N GLU A 100 -31.82 -0.43 -6.94
CA GLU A 100 -31.80 1.04 -6.99
C GLU A 100 -30.44 1.61 -7.43
N LYS A 101 -29.44 0.74 -7.69
CA LYS A 101 -28.03 1.12 -7.95
C LYS A 101 -27.48 2.07 -6.88
N PHE A 102 -27.92 1.88 -5.64
CA PHE A 102 -27.51 2.67 -4.49
C PHE A 102 -26.00 2.54 -4.23
N PHE A 103 -25.40 1.44 -4.69
CA PHE A 103 -23.97 1.28 -4.90
C PHE A 103 -23.69 1.11 -6.41
N GLU A 104 -22.62 1.70 -6.94
CA GLU A 104 -22.16 1.48 -8.32
C GLU A 104 -21.50 0.10 -8.48
N TRP A 105 -22.29 -0.97 -8.46
CA TRP A 105 -21.75 -2.32 -8.68
C TRP A 105 -21.18 -2.43 -10.10
N ILE A 106 -19.86 -2.41 -10.20
CA ILE A 106 -19.10 -2.70 -11.42
C ILE A 106 -19.27 -4.19 -11.74
N SER A 107 -20.09 -4.51 -12.74
CA SER A 107 -20.01 -5.82 -13.39
C SER A 107 -18.72 -5.90 -14.22
N SER A 108 -18.16 -7.09 -14.39
CA SER A 108 -16.88 -7.36 -15.07
C SER A 108 -16.70 -6.66 -16.43
N ASN A 109 -17.80 -6.40 -17.13
CA ASN A 109 -17.82 -5.76 -18.46
C ASN A 109 -17.59 -4.22 -18.44
N LEU A 110 -17.48 -3.59 -17.27
CA LEU A 110 -17.37 -2.12 -17.12
C LEU A 110 -16.25 -1.68 -16.16
N MET A 111 -15.23 -2.51 -15.91
CA MET A 111 -14.11 -2.14 -15.03
C MET A 111 -13.32 -0.92 -15.57
N PRO A 112 -13.12 0.14 -14.78
CA PRO A 112 -12.16 1.20 -15.08
C PRO A 112 -10.73 0.67 -14.96
N HIS A 113 -9.80 1.28 -15.69
CA HIS A 113 -8.43 0.76 -15.83
C HIS A 113 -7.54 1.00 -14.59
N ILE A 114 -8.01 1.83 -13.64
CA ILE A 114 -7.32 2.24 -12.41
C ILE A 114 -8.22 1.95 -11.22
N VAL A 115 -7.65 1.33 -10.19
CA VAL A 115 -8.33 0.89 -8.98
C VAL A 115 -7.51 1.31 -7.76
N ASN A 116 -8.12 2.12 -6.87
CA ASN A 116 -7.54 2.53 -5.59
C ASN A 116 -8.30 1.88 -4.43
N ILE A 117 -7.58 1.45 -3.40
CA ILE A 117 -8.13 0.79 -2.22
C ILE A 117 -7.55 1.47 -0.99
N VAL A 118 -8.37 1.88 -0.03
CA VAL A 118 -7.86 2.33 1.28
C VAL A 118 -8.56 1.53 2.37
N TYR A 119 -7.82 1.14 3.41
CA TYR A 119 -8.33 0.42 4.57
C TYR A 119 -7.98 1.19 5.85
N ASP A 120 -8.87 1.15 6.84
CA ASP A 120 -8.63 1.74 8.16
C ASP A 120 -8.18 0.63 9.14
N THR A 121 -7.24 0.92 10.02
CA THR A 121 -6.44 -0.11 10.72
C THR A 121 -6.82 -0.32 12.19
N GLU A 122 -8.11 -0.48 12.47
CA GLU A 122 -8.62 -0.92 13.79
C GLU A 122 -9.66 -2.05 13.59
N ASN A 123 -9.47 -3.15 14.33
CA ASN A 123 -10.21 -4.43 14.33
C ASN A 123 -9.83 -5.48 13.24
N LEU A 124 -9.75 -6.74 13.69
CA LEU A 124 -9.20 -7.92 13.00
C LEU A 124 -10.30 -8.84 12.43
N GLU A 125 -9.86 -9.77 11.56
CA GLU A 125 -10.58 -10.95 11.06
C GLU A 125 -11.84 -10.72 10.19
N LEU A 126 -11.65 -10.61 8.85
CA LEU A 126 -12.06 -11.64 7.88
C LEU A 126 -11.80 -11.21 6.42
N ASN A 127 -11.53 -12.20 5.55
CA ASN A 127 -11.20 -12.04 4.12
C ASN A 127 -12.35 -11.46 3.26
N ASN A 128 -12.66 -10.16 3.34
CA ASN A 128 -13.55 -9.42 2.44
C ASN A 128 -13.23 -7.92 2.44
N PHE A 129 -13.28 -7.24 1.31
CA PHE A 129 -13.13 -5.78 1.21
C PHE A 129 -14.28 -5.25 0.27
N VAL A 130 -14.49 -3.95 -0.07
CA VAL A 130 -15.56 -3.44 -1.00
C VAL A 130 -15.18 -2.28 -1.97
N LEU A 131 -15.05 -2.51 -3.31
CA LEU A 131 -14.41 -1.61 -4.32
C LEU A 131 -15.35 -0.66 -5.07
N PHE A 132 -14.96 0.60 -5.25
CA PHE A 132 -15.54 1.52 -6.24
C PHE A 132 -14.50 2.46 -6.91
N SER A 133 -14.91 3.14 -7.99
CA SER A 133 -14.06 3.99 -8.83
C SER A 133 -14.35 5.49 -8.69
N SER A 134 -13.51 6.35 -9.28
CA SER A 134 -13.49 7.77 -8.96
C SER A 134 -14.66 8.58 -9.54
N LYS A 135 -15.37 9.26 -8.63
CA LYS A 135 -15.92 10.62 -8.89
C LYS A 135 -16.24 11.45 -7.63
N LYS A 136 -16.19 10.84 -6.43
CA LYS A 136 -16.18 11.54 -5.13
C LYS A 136 -15.00 11.07 -4.27
N LYS A 137 -14.71 11.84 -3.22
CA LYS A 137 -13.32 12.12 -2.80
C LYS A 137 -12.70 11.15 -1.79
N TYR A 138 -13.49 10.22 -1.24
CA TYR A 138 -13.05 9.20 -0.28
C TYR A 138 -13.84 7.91 -0.54
N LEU A 139 -13.14 6.77 -0.64
CA LEU A 139 -13.72 5.44 -0.84
C LEU A 139 -12.80 4.41 -0.16
N TYR A 140 -13.37 3.52 0.65
CA TYR A 140 -12.63 2.54 1.43
C TYR A 140 -12.98 1.10 0.98
N SER A 141 -11.96 0.22 0.82
CA SER A 141 -11.95 -1.26 0.54
C SER A 141 -12.11 -1.80 -0.94
N LEU A 142 -11.96 -3.14 -1.20
CA LEU A 142 -12.11 -3.92 -2.50
C LEU A 142 -12.94 -5.27 -2.48
N LEU A 143 -14.12 -5.41 -3.11
CA LEU A 143 -14.89 -6.69 -3.08
C LEU A 143 -14.50 -7.64 -4.19
N ILE A 144 -14.19 -8.88 -3.80
CA ILE A 144 -14.06 -10.03 -4.70
C ILE A 144 -14.70 -11.25 -4.04
N THR A 145 -16.03 -11.37 -4.11
CA THR A 145 -16.71 -12.64 -3.82
C THR A 145 -16.34 -13.68 -4.86
N GLY A 146 -16.08 -14.91 -4.43
CA GLY A 146 -15.57 -15.98 -5.29
C GLY A 146 -16.53 -16.39 -6.41
N ASP A 147 -16.18 -16.03 -7.64
CA ASP A 147 -16.22 -16.89 -8.83
C ASP A 147 -14.85 -16.75 -9.54
N ASP A 148 -14.47 -17.73 -10.36
CA ASP A 148 -13.11 -17.89 -10.95
C ASP A 148 -12.75 -16.88 -12.07
N THR A 149 -13.37 -15.71 -12.09
CA THR A 149 -13.18 -14.72 -13.16
C THR A 149 -11.87 -13.94 -13.00
N LYS A 150 -10.96 -14.10 -13.97
CA LYS A 150 -9.79 -13.23 -14.13
C LYS A 150 -10.21 -11.84 -14.61
N LEU A 151 -9.56 -10.81 -14.08
CA LEU A 151 -9.75 -9.40 -14.40
C LEU A 151 -8.65 -8.93 -15.36
N GLU A 152 -8.64 -9.53 -16.55
CA GLU A 152 -7.61 -9.38 -17.59
C GLU A 152 -7.50 -7.95 -18.16
N ASN A 153 -8.51 -7.12 -17.94
CA ASN A 153 -8.54 -5.71 -18.33
C ASN A 153 -7.90 -4.78 -17.29
N LEU A 154 -7.62 -5.24 -16.06
CA LEU A 154 -7.06 -4.39 -15.02
C LEU A 154 -5.56 -4.17 -15.24
N ARG A 155 -5.15 -2.90 -15.36
CA ARG A 155 -3.75 -2.51 -15.62
C ARG A 155 -3.09 -1.83 -14.42
N VAL A 156 -3.87 -1.11 -13.61
CA VAL A 156 -3.36 -0.33 -12.48
C VAL A 156 -4.14 -0.67 -11.21
N LEU A 157 -3.42 -1.11 -10.19
CA LEU A 157 -3.94 -1.45 -8.87
C LEU A 157 -3.10 -0.72 -7.80
N GLU A 158 -3.72 0.18 -7.03
CA GLU A 158 -3.00 1.04 -6.08
C GLU A 158 -3.58 1.01 -4.65
N GLN A 159 -2.72 1.37 -3.70
CA GLN A 159 -3.02 1.60 -2.27
C GLN A 159 -3.48 0.37 -1.47
N LEU A 160 -3.43 -0.83 -2.06
CA LEU A 160 -3.92 -2.08 -1.46
C LEU A 160 -3.20 -2.39 -0.13
N LEU A 161 -3.93 -2.61 0.97
CA LEU A 161 -3.36 -3.10 2.23
C LEU A 161 -3.49 -4.62 2.29
N LEU A 162 -2.36 -5.32 2.42
CA LEU A 162 -2.27 -6.77 2.58
C LEU A 162 -1.91 -7.12 4.03
N SER A 163 -2.53 -8.16 4.57
CA SER A 163 -2.01 -8.92 5.71
C SER A 163 -1.74 -10.36 5.28
N TYR A 164 -0.77 -11.03 5.90
CA TYR A 164 -0.49 -12.43 5.53
C TYR A 164 -1.65 -13.34 5.92
N SER A 165 -2.32 -13.90 4.92
CA SER A 165 -3.22 -15.03 5.07
C SER A 165 -3.01 -16.03 3.94
N LYS A 166 -3.33 -17.31 4.15
CA LYS A 166 -3.19 -18.35 3.12
C LYS A 166 -3.99 -18.03 1.85
N ASP A 167 -5.06 -17.26 1.97
CA ASP A 167 -5.92 -16.87 0.85
C ASP A 167 -5.35 -15.69 0.04
N THR A 168 -4.33 -14.99 0.55
CA THR A 168 -3.66 -13.87 -0.14
C THR A 168 -2.51 -14.29 -1.06
N GLU A 169 -1.98 -15.52 -0.95
CA GLU A 169 -0.85 -15.97 -1.77
C GLU A 169 -1.14 -15.90 -3.29
N ASP A 170 -2.40 -16.17 -3.66
CA ASP A 170 -2.86 -16.25 -5.05
C ASP A 170 -3.68 -15.03 -5.51
N ILE A 171 -3.83 -13.98 -4.68
CA ILE A 171 -4.70 -12.83 -4.99
C ILE A 171 -4.33 -12.16 -6.32
N PHE A 172 -3.04 -12.04 -6.61
CA PHE A 172 -2.55 -11.39 -7.83
C PHE A 172 -2.78 -12.22 -9.11
N LYS A 173 -3.03 -13.54 -9.01
CA LYS A 173 -3.37 -14.39 -10.17
C LYS A 173 -4.70 -14.00 -10.82
N ARG A 174 -5.56 -13.27 -10.09
CA ARG A 174 -6.80 -12.68 -10.60
C ARG A 174 -6.55 -11.50 -11.54
N PHE A 175 -5.38 -10.85 -11.50
CA PHE A 175 -5.05 -9.67 -12.29
C PHE A 175 -3.78 -9.91 -13.15
N PRO A 176 -3.81 -10.88 -14.09
CA PRO A 176 -2.60 -11.40 -14.74
C PRO A 176 -1.83 -10.36 -15.56
N ASN A 177 -2.51 -9.29 -15.99
CA ASN A 177 -1.98 -8.32 -16.95
C ASN A 177 -1.77 -6.92 -16.31
N LEU A 178 -1.52 -6.88 -14.99
CA LEU A 178 -1.16 -5.66 -14.27
C LEU A 178 0.15 -5.07 -14.79
N GLN A 179 0.17 -3.74 -14.93
CA GLN A 179 1.32 -2.93 -15.35
C GLN A 179 1.81 -2.03 -14.21
N VAL A 180 0.91 -1.61 -13.30
CA VAL A 180 1.23 -0.86 -12.09
C VAL A 180 0.59 -1.52 -10.87
N LEU A 181 1.39 -1.78 -9.85
CA LEU A 181 0.96 -2.35 -8.57
C LEU A 181 1.53 -1.53 -7.41
N LYS A 182 0.66 -1.03 -6.53
CA LYS A 182 1.05 -0.36 -5.28
C LYS A 182 0.31 -0.94 -4.09
N PHE A 183 1.03 -1.37 -3.05
CA PHE A 183 0.46 -1.94 -1.83
C PHE A 183 1.29 -1.63 -0.56
N SER A 184 0.66 -1.75 0.61
CA SER A 184 1.33 -1.88 1.91
C SER A 184 1.15 -3.31 2.42
N LEU A 185 2.18 -3.89 3.02
CA LEU A 185 2.11 -5.14 3.79
C LEU A 185 2.08 -4.82 5.28
N LYS A 186 1.02 -5.21 5.98
CA LYS A 186 0.97 -5.28 7.45
C LYS A 186 1.17 -6.74 7.88
N GLU A 187 1.88 -6.97 8.98
CA GLU A 187 1.94 -8.31 9.63
C GLU A 187 2.27 -9.47 8.67
N SER A 188 3.46 -9.44 8.05
CA SER A 188 3.88 -10.45 7.07
C SER A 188 4.66 -11.64 7.65
N TRP A 189 4.66 -11.87 8.97
CA TRP A 189 5.42 -12.98 9.56
C TRP A 189 4.71 -14.32 9.37
N ASP A 190 5.30 -15.21 8.57
CA ASP A 190 4.84 -16.59 8.44
C ASP A 190 5.48 -17.48 9.51
N TYR A 191 4.70 -17.79 10.54
CA TYR A 191 5.09 -18.72 11.61
C TYR A 191 5.44 -20.13 11.13
N SER A 192 5.01 -20.54 9.92
CA SER A 192 5.29 -21.89 9.40
C SER A 192 6.67 -22.00 8.75
N THR A 193 7.08 -21.03 7.92
CA THR A 193 8.42 -20.97 7.33
C THR A 193 9.45 -20.22 8.20
N GLN A 194 9.00 -19.50 9.24
CA GLN A 194 9.80 -18.59 10.07
C GLN A 194 10.48 -17.48 9.24
N LYS A 195 9.71 -16.93 8.29
CA LYS A 195 10.16 -15.90 7.34
C LYS A 195 9.11 -14.80 7.21
N TYR A 196 9.54 -13.65 6.73
CA TYR A 196 8.60 -12.64 6.25
C TYR A 196 8.13 -12.99 4.84
N TRP A 197 6.82 -13.10 4.68
CA TRP A 197 6.14 -13.35 3.42
C TRP A 197 6.13 -12.09 2.54
N PHE A 198 6.41 -12.29 1.25
CA PHE A 198 6.14 -11.31 0.21
C PHE A 198 5.29 -11.99 -0.88
N PRO A 199 4.34 -11.29 -1.51
CA PRO A 199 3.53 -11.88 -2.58
C PRO A 199 4.39 -12.40 -3.73
N LYS A 200 4.03 -13.54 -4.30
CA LYS A 200 4.62 -14.03 -5.54
C LYS A 200 4.09 -13.18 -6.69
N LEU A 201 4.97 -12.39 -7.31
CA LEU A 201 4.63 -11.46 -8.40
C LEU A 201 5.34 -11.85 -9.72
N ASP A 202 6.18 -12.87 -9.69
CA ASP A 202 6.97 -13.43 -10.79
C ASP A 202 6.15 -13.85 -12.02
N PHE A 203 4.86 -14.15 -11.85
CA PHE A 203 3.94 -14.45 -12.95
C PHE A 203 3.32 -13.21 -13.62
N LEU A 204 3.46 -12.00 -13.05
CA LEU A 204 2.92 -10.76 -13.62
C LEU A 204 3.85 -10.21 -14.70
N SER A 205 3.85 -10.86 -15.86
CA SER A 205 4.77 -10.56 -16.96
C SER A 205 4.60 -9.17 -17.59
N GLU A 206 3.48 -8.49 -17.38
CA GLU A 206 3.28 -7.10 -17.83
C GLU A 206 3.66 -6.04 -16.77
N LEU A 207 4.10 -6.43 -15.56
CA LEU A 207 4.28 -5.47 -14.46
C LEU A 207 5.53 -4.61 -14.64
N GLU A 208 5.32 -3.32 -14.94
CA GLU A 208 6.39 -2.35 -15.15
C GLU A 208 6.74 -1.54 -13.88
N PHE A 209 5.75 -1.28 -13.01
CA PHE A 209 5.94 -0.48 -11.80
C PHE A 209 5.39 -1.17 -10.55
N LEU A 210 6.27 -1.42 -9.58
CA LEU A 210 5.96 -1.89 -8.24
C LEU A 210 6.26 -0.80 -7.19
N ASN A 211 5.30 -0.52 -6.29
CA ASN A 211 5.51 0.29 -5.09
C ASN A 211 4.98 -0.46 -3.87
N ALA A 212 5.88 -1.04 -3.08
CA ALA A 212 5.51 -1.75 -1.86
C ALA A 212 5.93 -0.94 -0.61
N GLY A 213 5.07 -0.89 0.40
CA GLY A 213 5.42 -0.49 1.78
C GLY A 213 5.34 -1.66 2.75
N PHE A 214 6.01 -1.57 3.90
CA PHE A 214 5.90 -2.54 4.99
C PHE A 214 5.61 -1.87 6.34
N GLU A 215 4.53 -2.28 6.99
CA GLU A 215 4.05 -1.79 8.27
C GLU A 215 4.22 -2.89 9.32
N SER A 216 5.35 -2.83 10.04
CA SER A 216 5.60 -3.73 11.18
C SER A 216 4.82 -3.26 12.41
N SER A 217 3.95 -4.12 12.94
CA SER A 217 3.22 -3.87 14.19
C SER A 217 4.03 -4.18 15.46
N ASN A 218 5.26 -4.69 15.32
CA ASN A 218 6.12 -5.07 16.45
C ASN A 218 6.80 -3.87 17.12
N THR A 219 6.02 -3.03 17.79
CA THR A 219 6.48 -1.95 18.68
C THR A 219 7.02 -2.46 20.04
N TYR A 220 7.05 -3.78 20.25
CA TYR A 220 7.41 -4.40 21.54
C TYR A 220 8.66 -5.29 21.55
N ASP A 221 9.26 -5.65 20.40
CA ASP A 221 10.50 -6.43 20.41
C ASP A 221 11.73 -5.51 20.41
N SER A 222 11.92 -4.83 21.54
CA SER A 222 13.15 -4.09 21.86
C SER A 222 14.30 -5.07 22.18
N GLY A 223 14.61 -5.94 21.22
CA GLY A 223 15.58 -7.03 21.31
C GLY A 223 16.45 -7.10 20.06
N PRO A 224 17.77 -6.81 20.13
CA PRO A 224 18.69 -6.93 18.99
C PRO A 224 18.91 -8.37 18.48
N SER A 225 18.15 -9.35 18.99
CA SER A 225 18.47 -10.78 18.99
C SER A 225 17.66 -11.64 18.01
N VAL A 226 16.67 -11.09 17.28
CA VAL A 226 15.94 -11.81 16.21
C VAL A 226 16.22 -11.21 14.81
N ALA A 227 16.66 -9.94 14.72
CA ALA A 227 16.89 -9.21 13.48
C ALA A 227 18.03 -9.73 12.57
N THR A 228 18.71 -10.82 12.95
CA THR A 228 19.91 -11.34 12.27
C THR A 228 19.64 -12.44 11.25
N ASN A 229 18.47 -13.08 11.23
CA ASN A 229 18.23 -14.26 10.38
C ASN A 229 16.87 -14.31 9.64
N CYS A 230 16.08 -13.23 9.65
CA CYS A 230 14.78 -13.19 8.97
C CYS A 230 14.95 -12.94 7.45
N SER A 231 15.11 -14.01 6.67
CA SER A 231 15.09 -13.91 5.21
C SER A 231 13.67 -13.68 4.69
N TRP A 232 13.47 -12.65 3.89
CA TRP A 232 12.27 -12.50 3.06
C TRP A 232 12.35 -13.39 1.81
N ASP A 233 11.20 -13.83 1.31
CA ASP A 233 11.10 -14.61 0.07
C ASP A 233 10.51 -13.74 -1.06
N PHE A 234 11.35 -12.87 -1.63
CA PHE A 234 10.93 -11.92 -2.68
C PHE A 234 10.94 -12.57 -4.08
N HIS A 235 9.82 -12.49 -4.79
CA HIS A 235 9.67 -12.98 -6.16
C HIS A 235 9.22 -11.83 -7.07
N PHE A 236 10.17 -11.19 -7.75
CA PHE A 236 9.93 -10.05 -8.64
C PHE A 236 9.72 -10.50 -10.10
N PRO A 237 8.77 -9.91 -10.85
CA PRO A 237 8.67 -10.10 -12.30
C PRO A 237 9.81 -9.38 -13.06
N SER A 238 10.24 -9.98 -14.17
CA SER A 238 11.43 -9.56 -14.94
C SER A 238 11.25 -8.29 -15.79
N ASN A 239 10.01 -7.84 -16.01
CA ASN A 239 9.70 -6.65 -16.81
C ASN A 239 9.54 -5.36 -15.98
N LEU A 240 9.89 -5.41 -14.69
CA LEU A 240 9.89 -4.22 -13.84
C LEU A 240 10.92 -3.18 -14.33
N LYS A 241 10.41 -1.99 -14.63
CA LYS A 241 11.18 -0.78 -14.93
C LYS A 241 11.35 0.10 -13.70
N LYS A 242 10.41 0.03 -12.75
CA LYS A 242 10.42 0.88 -11.55
C LYS A 242 10.06 0.08 -10.29
N ILE A 243 10.92 0.20 -9.28
CA ILE A 243 10.71 -0.36 -7.96
C ILE A 243 10.80 0.76 -6.92
N VAL A 244 9.77 0.87 -6.09
CA VAL A 244 9.77 1.68 -4.87
C VAL A 244 9.50 0.74 -3.70
N LEU A 245 10.45 0.64 -2.76
CA LEU A 245 10.29 -0.12 -1.52
C LEU A 245 10.36 0.85 -0.34
N ARG A 246 9.41 0.73 0.58
CA ARG A 246 9.33 1.56 1.79
C ARG A 246 9.32 0.70 3.03
N ASP A 247 10.12 1.05 4.03
CA ASP A 247 10.11 0.47 5.37
C ASP A 247 10.49 -1.03 5.43
N PHE A 248 10.83 -1.66 4.30
CA PHE A 248 11.38 -3.02 4.24
C PHE A 248 12.84 -3.05 4.73
N PRO A 249 13.22 -4.05 5.56
CA PRO A 249 14.63 -4.33 5.85
C PRO A 249 15.27 -5.05 4.66
N MET A 250 16.39 -4.52 4.17
CA MET A 250 17.13 -5.07 3.02
C MET A 250 18.30 -5.96 3.47
N THR A 251 18.50 -7.07 2.76
CA THR A 251 19.69 -7.91 2.86
C THR A 251 20.52 -7.79 1.58
N SER A 252 21.83 -8.10 1.64
CA SER A 252 22.71 -8.07 0.46
C SER A 252 22.18 -8.96 -0.67
N ASN A 253 21.69 -10.15 -0.35
CA ASN A 253 21.14 -11.12 -1.32
C ASN A 253 19.91 -10.57 -2.07
N LEU A 254 19.10 -9.76 -1.38
CA LEU A 254 17.94 -9.11 -1.99
C LEU A 254 18.36 -7.99 -2.94
N LEU A 255 19.35 -7.18 -2.56
CA LEU A 255 19.90 -6.14 -3.42
C LEU A 255 20.57 -6.75 -4.67
N SER A 256 21.28 -7.88 -4.53
CA SER A 256 21.77 -8.69 -5.67
C SER A 256 20.63 -9.21 -6.57
N THR A 257 19.50 -9.63 -5.98
CA THR A 257 18.33 -10.10 -6.72
C THR A 257 17.68 -8.97 -7.52
N ILE A 258 17.62 -7.76 -6.95
CA ILE A 258 17.10 -6.56 -7.63
C ILE A 258 18.09 -6.08 -8.71
N ALA A 259 19.41 -6.19 -8.48
CA ALA A 259 20.44 -5.87 -9.48
C ALA A 259 20.26 -6.67 -10.78
N LYS A 260 19.92 -7.95 -10.64
CA LYS A 260 19.74 -8.92 -11.73
C LYS A 260 18.42 -8.74 -12.52
N LEU A 261 17.64 -7.68 -12.27
CA LEU A 261 16.43 -7.37 -13.03
C LEU A 261 16.80 -6.62 -14.33
N PRO A 262 16.60 -7.24 -15.52
CA PRO A 262 17.21 -6.76 -16.76
C PRO A 262 16.64 -5.42 -17.24
N ASN A 263 15.39 -5.10 -16.89
CA ASN A 263 14.69 -3.90 -17.37
C ASN A 263 14.62 -2.77 -16.34
N LEU A 264 15.27 -2.88 -15.17
CA LEU A 264 15.09 -1.94 -14.07
C LEU A 264 15.76 -0.59 -14.36
N GLU A 265 14.95 0.46 -14.57
CA GLU A 265 15.41 1.83 -14.85
C GLU A 265 15.42 2.73 -13.60
N GLU A 266 14.51 2.50 -12.65
CA GLU A 266 14.38 3.30 -11.43
C GLU A 266 14.27 2.44 -10.16
N LEU A 267 15.15 2.67 -9.18
CA LEU A 267 15.09 2.07 -7.85
C LEU A 267 15.00 3.15 -6.78
N ILE A 268 13.98 3.07 -5.91
CA ILE A 268 13.80 3.99 -4.79
C ILE A 268 13.60 3.20 -3.50
N LEU A 269 14.49 3.39 -2.53
CA LEU A 269 14.40 2.82 -1.19
C LEU A 269 14.08 3.94 -0.20
N MET A 270 13.04 3.76 0.62
CA MET A 270 12.57 4.77 1.59
C MET A 270 12.50 4.18 3.00
N ARG A 271 13.10 4.82 4.00
CA ARG A 271 13.10 4.40 5.42
C ARG A 271 13.54 2.94 5.63
N THR A 272 14.40 2.46 4.76
CA THR A 272 14.89 1.07 4.73
C THR A 272 16.10 0.90 5.64
N ILE A 273 16.19 -0.23 6.33
CA ILE A 273 17.38 -0.63 7.09
C ILE A 273 18.18 -1.63 6.26
N ILE A 274 19.43 -1.31 5.91
CA ILE A 274 20.34 -2.27 5.25
C ILE A 274 21.04 -3.08 6.34
N GLN A 275 20.89 -4.41 6.29
CA GLN A 275 21.42 -5.29 7.33
C GLN A 275 22.94 -5.12 7.50
N ARG A 276 23.40 -5.07 8.77
CA ARG A 276 24.79 -4.76 9.15
C ARG A 276 25.28 -3.35 8.82
N GLY A 277 24.46 -2.50 8.19
CA GLY A 277 24.83 -1.14 7.81
C GLY A 277 25.87 -1.07 6.69
N GLU A 278 26.14 -2.16 5.97
CA GLU A 278 27.05 -2.19 4.84
C GLU A 278 26.34 -2.70 3.57
N TRP A 279 26.32 -1.88 2.51
CA TRP A 279 25.92 -2.32 1.17
C TRP A 279 27.19 -2.58 0.37
N ASN A 280 27.55 -3.85 0.22
CA ASN A 280 28.65 -4.29 -0.62
C ASN A 280 28.03 -4.96 -1.87
N MET A 281 28.23 -4.39 -3.06
CA MET A 281 27.92 -5.09 -4.32
C MET A 281 28.90 -6.25 -4.50
N GLY A 282 28.40 -7.43 -4.89
CA GLY A 282 29.25 -8.52 -5.35
C GLY A 282 29.85 -8.23 -6.74
N GLU A 283 30.87 -9.01 -7.13
CA GLU A 283 31.52 -8.89 -8.45
C GLU A 283 30.57 -9.17 -9.63
N GLU A 284 29.42 -9.81 -9.38
CA GLU A 284 28.36 -10.09 -10.37
C GLU A 284 27.10 -9.20 -10.21
N ASP A 285 27.11 -8.22 -9.28
CA ASP A 285 25.93 -7.40 -8.97
C ASP A 285 25.93 -6.08 -9.78
N THR A 286 25.60 -6.20 -11.07
CA THR A 286 25.51 -5.07 -12.01
C THR A 286 24.07 -4.66 -12.29
N PHE A 287 23.74 -3.40 -12.06
CA PHE A 287 22.46 -2.77 -12.42
C PHE A 287 22.50 -2.26 -13.87
N GLU A 288 22.39 -3.16 -14.85
CA GLU A 288 22.67 -2.89 -16.27
C GLU A 288 21.96 -1.65 -16.84
N ASN A 289 20.68 -1.44 -16.52
CA ASN A 289 19.84 -0.40 -17.13
C ASN A 289 19.35 0.68 -16.14
N LEU A 290 19.86 0.70 -14.91
CA LEU A 290 19.39 1.61 -13.86
C LEU A 290 19.85 3.05 -14.13
N LYS A 291 18.89 3.96 -14.35
CA LYS A 291 19.09 5.39 -14.62
C LYS A 291 18.89 6.27 -13.38
N TYR A 292 18.06 5.82 -12.44
CA TYR A 292 17.76 6.57 -11.22
C TYR A 292 17.90 5.68 -9.98
N LEU A 293 18.73 6.15 -9.03
CA LEU A 293 18.83 5.56 -7.69
C LEU A 293 18.46 6.61 -6.64
N GLY A 294 17.37 6.35 -5.90
CA GLY A 294 16.92 7.19 -4.79
C GLY A 294 17.02 6.47 -3.46
N LEU A 295 17.82 6.98 -2.53
CA LEU A 295 17.86 6.51 -1.13
C LEU A 295 17.31 7.63 -0.25
N CYS A 296 16.18 7.38 0.41
CA CYS A 296 15.55 8.32 1.34
C CYS A 296 15.48 7.69 2.74
N GLU A 297 16.03 8.36 3.75
CA GLU A 297 16.01 7.93 5.16
C GLU A 297 16.59 6.50 5.37
N VAL A 298 17.50 6.07 4.49
CA VAL A 298 18.07 4.72 4.53
C VAL A 298 19.14 4.62 5.61
N THR A 299 19.03 3.60 6.47
CA THR A 299 20.06 3.27 7.47
C THR A 299 21.14 2.42 6.80
N LEU A 300 22.17 3.10 6.32
CA LEU A 300 23.37 2.59 5.66
C LEU A 300 24.57 3.38 6.21
N ALA A 301 25.63 2.71 6.66
CA ALA A 301 26.84 3.35 7.18
C ALA A 301 27.96 3.36 6.13
N LYS A 302 28.24 2.19 5.53
CA LYS A 302 29.26 2.06 4.47
C LYS A 302 28.65 1.54 3.19
N TRP A 303 29.02 2.18 2.09
CA TRP A 303 28.62 1.77 0.76
C TRP A 303 29.88 1.39 -0.03
N LYS A 304 29.89 0.22 -0.65
CA LYS A 304 30.94 -0.23 -1.56
C LYS A 304 30.33 -0.66 -2.87
N VAL A 305 30.78 0.01 -3.92
CA VAL A 305 30.25 -0.07 -5.28
C VAL A 305 31.43 -0.35 -6.19
N GLY A 306 31.38 -1.46 -6.93
CA GLY A 306 32.37 -1.79 -7.94
C GLY A 306 32.23 -0.89 -9.15
N GLU A 307 33.32 -0.72 -9.91
CA GLU A 307 33.39 0.19 -11.06
C GLU A 307 32.28 -0.10 -12.10
N GLU A 308 31.93 -1.37 -12.31
CA GLU A 308 30.91 -1.80 -13.27
C GLU A 308 29.50 -1.99 -12.66
N SER A 309 29.25 -1.55 -11.41
CA SER A 309 27.95 -1.78 -10.74
C SER A 309 26.78 -0.97 -11.31
N PHE A 310 27.04 0.21 -11.89
CA PHE A 310 26.00 1.18 -12.29
C PHE A 310 26.31 1.86 -13.65
N PRO A 311 26.42 1.12 -14.77
CA PRO A 311 26.90 1.67 -16.04
C PRO A 311 26.01 2.77 -16.65
N MET A 312 24.70 2.74 -16.40
CA MET A 312 23.70 3.62 -17.02
C MET A 312 23.09 4.67 -16.08
N LEU A 313 23.66 4.85 -14.88
CA LEU A 313 23.06 5.70 -13.84
C LEU A 313 23.20 7.20 -14.15
N GLU A 314 22.09 7.82 -14.55
CA GLU A 314 22.03 9.25 -14.84
C GLU A 314 21.86 10.12 -13.60
N LYS A 315 21.21 9.60 -12.55
CA LYS A 315 20.84 10.39 -11.37
C LYS A 315 20.89 9.61 -10.06
N LEU A 316 21.65 10.15 -9.12
CA LEU A 316 21.68 9.73 -7.72
C LEU A 316 20.92 10.75 -6.85
N ARG A 317 20.04 10.30 -5.96
CA ARG A 317 19.42 11.12 -4.92
C ARG A 317 19.59 10.48 -3.55
N LEU A 318 20.15 11.23 -2.60
CA LEU A 318 20.31 10.86 -1.19
C LEU A 318 19.57 11.89 -0.32
N TRP A 319 18.53 11.45 0.39
CA TRP A 319 17.76 12.29 1.31
C TRP A 319 17.84 11.70 2.72
N GLY A 320 18.27 12.47 3.71
CA GLY A 320 18.24 12.06 5.12
C GLY A 320 19.05 10.80 5.43
N CYS A 321 20.08 10.48 4.63
CA CYS A 321 20.95 9.31 4.79
C CYS A 321 21.99 9.55 5.89
N ARG A 322 21.56 9.93 7.10
CA ARG A 322 22.38 10.50 8.19
C ARG A 322 23.49 9.61 8.74
N MET A 323 23.47 8.31 8.43
CA MET A 323 24.49 7.35 8.86
C MET A 323 25.58 7.10 7.82
N LEU A 324 25.35 7.46 6.55
CA LEU A 324 26.28 7.14 5.46
C LEU A 324 27.55 7.99 5.63
N GLU A 325 28.71 7.34 5.69
CA GLU A 325 30.00 7.99 5.94
C GLU A 325 30.45 8.85 4.75
N GLU A 326 30.37 8.32 3.53
CA GLU A 326 30.71 9.01 2.29
C GLU A 326 29.99 8.38 1.07
N ILE A 327 29.87 9.13 -0.02
CA ILE A 327 29.51 8.58 -1.34
C ILE A 327 30.76 7.88 -1.91
N PRO A 328 30.65 6.63 -2.43
CA PRO A 328 31.79 5.92 -2.99
C PRO A 328 32.48 6.71 -4.12
N PRO A 329 33.81 6.87 -4.12
CA PRO A 329 34.52 7.59 -5.19
C PRO A 329 34.28 7.04 -6.59
N SER A 330 33.97 5.74 -6.73
CA SER A 330 33.65 5.08 -8.00
C SER A 330 32.42 5.64 -8.72
N PHE A 331 31.57 6.44 -8.06
CA PHE A 331 30.54 7.21 -8.75
C PHE A 331 31.11 8.28 -9.70
N GLY A 332 32.37 8.69 -9.52
CA GLY A 332 33.07 9.60 -10.44
C GLY A 332 33.49 8.96 -11.77
N ASP A 333 33.59 7.64 -11.82
CA ASP A 333 33.94 6.89 -13.04
C ASP A 333 32.71 6.55 -13.90
N ILE A 334 31.49 6.85 -13.40
CA ILE A 334 30.23 6.61 -14.11
C ILE A 334 29.99 7.74 -15.14
N CYS A 335 30.43 7.52 -16.38
CA CYS A 335 30.29 8.46 -17.50
C CYS A 335 28.84 8.91 -17.81
N SER A 336 27.83 8.16 -17.36
CA SER A 336 26.41 8.47 -17.57
C SER A 336 25.82 9.40 -16.50
N LEU A 337 26.52 9.62 -15.37
CA LEU A 337 26.01 10.35 -14.20
C LEU A 337 26.01 11.86 -14.42
N LYS A 338 24.81 12.45 -14.36
CA LYS A 338 24.56 13.88 -14.63
C LYS A 338 24.21 14.68 -13.40
N ILE A 339 23.60 14.05 -12.38
CA ILE A 339 23.13 14.74 -11.18
C ILE A 339 23.29 13.89 -9.92
N ILE A 340 23.96 14.45 -8.90
CA ILE A 340 23.89 14.01 -7.50
C ILE A 340 23.03 15.04 -6.73
N GLN A 341 21.92 14.59 -6.16
CA GLN A 341 21.07 15.41 -5.29
C GLN A 341 21.21 14.97 -3.83
N LEU A 342 21.61 15.89 -2.95
CA LEU A 342 21.69 15.70 -1.51
C LEU A 342 20.63 16.55 -0.80
N ALA A 343 19.92 15.98 0.16
CA ALA A 343 19.04 16.69 1.08
C ALA A 343 19.20 16.12 2.49
N GLU A 344 19.19 16.96 3.53
CA GLU A 344 19.31 16.54 4.94
C GLU A 344 20.48 15.57 5.24
N SER A 345 21.56 15.61 4.45
CA SER A 345 22.69 14.65 4.54
C SER A 345 24.06 15.38 4.47
N PRO A 346 24.31 16.39 5.33
CA PRO A 346 25.43 17.33 5.18
C PRO A 346 26.81 16.68 5.32
N GLN A 347 26.90 15.47 5.89
CA GLN A 347 28.17 14.74 5.97
C GLN A 347 28.64 14.20 4.61
N LEU A 348 27.75 14.16 3.61
CA LEU A 348 28.06 13.67 2.26
C LEU A 348 28.55 14.78 1.32
N ASP A 349 28.35 16.05 1.67
CA ASP A 349 28.66 17.22 0.83
C ASP A 349 30.12 17.19 0.35
N ASP A 350 31.07 16.98 1.27
CA ASP A 350 32.50 16.85 0.97
C ASP A 350 32.80 15.71 -0.02
N SER A 351 32.08 14.58 0.08
CA SER A 351 32.28 13.43 -0.82
C SER A 351 31.70 13.70 -2.22
N ALA A 352 30.52 14.32 -2.30
CA ALA A 352 29.91 14.70 -3.58
C ALA A 352 30.74 15.78 -4.32
N LEU A 353 31.28 16.76 -3.59
CA LEU A 353 32.13 17.79 -4.18
C LEU A 353 33.47 17.24 -4.67
N LYS A 354 34.08 16.27 -3.96
CA LYS A 354 35.28 15.55 -4.45
C LYS A 354 35.00 14.78 -5.74
N ILE A 355 33.85 14.07 -5.80
CA ILE A 355 33.43 13.35 -7.02
C ILE A 355 33.22 14.34 -8.17
N LYS A 356 32.57 15.48 -7.94
CA LYS A 356 32.41 16.54 -8.95
C LYS A 356 33.75 17.04 -9.47
N GLN A 357 34.67 17.39 -8.57
CA GLN A 357 35.98 17.90 -8.95
C GLN A 357 36.79 16.87 -9.75
N TYR A 358 36.74 15.60 -9.37
CA TYR A 358 37.38 14.52 -10.13
C TYR A 358 36.85 14.41 -11.57
N VAL A 359 35.51 14.51 -11.74
CA VAL A 359 34.87 14.50 -13.06
C VAL A 359 35.26 15.73 -13.89
N GLU A 360 35.29 16.92 -13.29
CA GLU A 360 35.74 18.16 -13.94
C GLU A 360 37.20 18.07 -14.40
N ASP A 361 38.10 17.58 -13.53
CA ASP A 361 39.54 17.43 -13.81
C ASP A 361 39.82 16.38 -14.90
N MET A 362 39.01 15.31 -14.98
CA MET A 362 39.18 14.22 -15.96
C MET A 362 38.52 14.48 -17.32
N MET A 363 37.29 15.02 -17.34
CA MET A 363 36.53 15.23 -18.58
C MET A 363 36.62 16.66 -19.14
N GLY A 364 37.10 17.62 -18.35
CA GLY A 364 37.30 19.01 -18.79
C GLY A 364 36.02 19.82 -18.95
N GLY A 365 34.94 19.44 -18.24
CA GLY A 365 33.63 20.08 -18.30
C GLY A 365 32.78 19.90 -17.04
N ASP A 366 31.79 20.79 -16.85
CA ASP A 366 30.81 20.79 -15.75
C ASP A 366 29.61 19.87 -16.08
N ASP A 367 29.90 18.62 -16.44
CA ASP A 367 28.88 17.66 -16.90
C ASP A 367 28.09 17.03 -15.74
N LEU A 368 28.70 16.96 -14.54
CA LEU A 368 28.09 16.43 -13.32
C LEU A 368 27.60 17.56 -12.40
N LYS A 369 26.29 17.68 -12.19
CA LYS A 369 25.70 18.64 -11.26
C LYS A 369 25.57 18.07 -9.86
N VAL A 370 25.99 18.84 -8.86
CA VAL A 370 25.74 18.55 -7.45
C VAL A 370 24.76 19.57 -6.90
N GLU A 371 23.61 19.12 -6.42
CA GLU A 371 22.54 19.95 -5.87
C GLU A 371 22.34 19.58 -4.39
N ILE A 372 22.58 20.53 -3.48
CA ILE A 372 22.51 20.33 -2.02
C ILE A 372 21.38 21.21 -1.47
N TYR A 373 20.49 20.62 -0.66
CA TYR A 373 19.25 21.21 -0.15
C TYR A 373 19.12 21.14 1.38
#